data_AF-W9XHF1-F1
#
_entry.id   AF-W9XHF1-F1
#
_cell.length_a   1.000
_cell.length_b   1.000
_cell.length_c   1.000
_cell.angle_alpha   90.00
_cell.angle_beta   90.00
_cell.angle_gamma   90.00
#
_symmetry.space_group_name_H-M   'P 1'
#
loop_
_entity.id
_entity.type
_entity.pdbx_description
1 polymer ?
#
loop_
_entity_poly.entity_id
_entity_poly.type
_entity_poly.pdbx_seq_one_letter_code
_entity_poly.pdbx_strand_id
1 'polypeptide(L)'
;MGLPPTKPKSVPAPVPDKHNLRASTTLPPTPPRHHAWLRLSLQIAAYLACSTAAYYGMWIRPARYYGLGGHFASTLTSGKFPDHPDAFSLKRRYIGVAFVDDTLTFLDVAFMPGIARWHSAFGFLQLYFLGGLLQPIAIWAVESVRRRNEMALISFIGVWSYIYQTNGIAVIMPLYFIAYTYLSNGESYWGPPPSLSSEVPLKYAKVLLPAILLGYALPTLLMFWPFWTDPDTVQNLTAFWQPSPCYVQVLLVVLGGGYDLKNIYQQHQQKSSPSTGANSTSLNRAKDNPGEKDSAYPYLKAVYSCTFVVGLVLHVSCIAYLTLVSPDPELTLKSVFWPDWSATPKPHGEGLRNMWLVDFYVFDVACVIWCCFAVWDLKSVGRLTPGEESFGVARASLLILLAQLVVGPGAAMSAVWYWREIALSRTLVRRK
;
A
#
# COMPACT_ATOMS: atom_id res chain seq x y z
N MET A 1 27.69 -31.87 66.14
CA MET A 1 28.03 -31.76 64.71
C MET A 1 27.06 -32.65 63.94
N GLY A 2 26.00 -32.05 63.38
CA GLY A 2 24.97 -32.77 62.62
C GLY A 2 25.24 -32.65 61.13
N LEU A 3 25.16 -33.78 60.41
CA LEU A 3 25.27 -33.86 58.95
C LEU A 3 24.04 -33.22 58.28
N PRO A 4 24.20 -32.58 57.11
CA PRO A 4 23.08 -31.97 56.39
C PRO A 4 22.25 -33.02 55.63
N PRO A 5 20.95 -32.75 55.37
CA PRO A 5 20.06 -33.69 54.69
C PRO A 5 20.33 -33.75 53.18
N THR A 6 20.25 -34.97 52.64
CA THR A 6 20.38 -35.27 51.21
C THR A 6 19.14 -34.82 50.43
N LYS A 7 19.34 -34.07 49.33
CA LYS A 7 18.26 -33.69 48.41
C LYS A 7 17.73 -34.91 47.65
N PRO A 8 16.41 -35.05 47.44
CA PRO A 8 15.85 -36.11 46.60
C PRO A 8 16.15 -35.86 45.12
N LYS A 9 16.49 -36.94 44.40
CA LYS A 9 16.71 -36.93 42.94
C LYS A 9 15.38 -36.66 42.22
N SER A 10 15.36 -35.65 41.36
CA SER A 10 14.23 -35.34 40.48
C SER A 10 14.06 -36.45 39.43
N VAL A 11 12.89 -37.09 39.40
CA VAL A 11 12.48 -38.00 38.34
C VAL A 11 12.16 -37.19 37.08
N PRO A 12 12.71 -37.51 35.91
CA PRO A 12 12.35 -36.82 34.67
C PRO A 12 10.89 -37.14 34.30
N ALA A 13 10.12 -36.11 33.96
CA ALA A 13 8.76 -36.25 33.47
C ALA A 13 8.72 -37.09 32.17
N PRO A 14 7.66 -37.89 31.93
CA PRO A 14 7.59 -38.70 30.73
C PRO A 14 7.51 -37.81 29.49
N VAL A 15 8.33 -38.14 28.48
CA VAL A 15 8.25 -37.54 27.15
C VAL A 15 6.89 -37.90 26.54
N PRO A 16 6.09 -36.94 26.04
CA PRO A 16 4.81 -37.25 25.43
C PRO A 16 5.04 -38.08 24.17
N ASP A 17 4.36 -39.21 24.10
CA ASP A 17 4.40 -40.13 22.97
C ASP A 17 3.93 -39.44 21.68
N LYS A 18 4.80 -39.42 20.66
CA LYS A 18 4.55 -38.76 19.35
C LYS A 18 3.36 -39.36 18.61
N HIS A 19 2.92 -40.56 19.01
CA HIS A 19 1.80 -41.24 18.36
C HIS A 19 0.40 -40.73 18.79
N ASN A 20 0.28 -40.02 19.92
CA ASN A 20 -1.02 -39.53 20.41
C ASN A 20 -1.43 -38.14 19.89
N LEU A 21 -0.58 -37.47 19.09
CA LEU A 21 -0.90 -36.16 18.49
C LEU A 21 -1.75 -36.23 17.22
N ARG A 22 -2.05 -37.44 16.70
CA ARG A 22 -2.80 -37.62 15.44
C ARG A 22 -4.31 -37.83 15.59
N ALA A 23 -4.86 -37.96 16.80
CA ALA A 23 -6.24 -38.42 16.99
C ALA A 23 -7.26 -37.34 17.43
N SER A 24 -6.92 -36.05 17.40
CA SER A 24 -7.83 -34.98 17.89
C SER A 24 -7.86 -33.73 16.98
N THR A 25 -7.79 -33.91 15.66
CA THR A 25 -7.97 -32.82 14.68
C THR A 25 -9.32 -32.92 13.99
N THR A 26 -10.41 -32.70 14.73
CA THR A 26 -11.64 -32.26 14.07
C THR A 26 -11.49 -30.76 13.81
N LEU A 27 -11.06 -30.42 12.59
CA LEU A 27 -11.14 -29.04 12.08
C LEU A 27 -12.56 -28.50 12.34
N PRO A 28 -12.73 -27.20 12.64
CA PRO A 28 -14.06 -26.62 12.62
C PRO A 28 -14.72 -26.93 11.27
N PRO A 29 -16.04 -27.18 11.22
CA PRO A 29 -16.71 -27.45 9.97
C PRO A 29 -16.42 -26.28 9.03
N THR A 30 -15.77 -26.57 7.89
CA THR A 30 -15.62 -25.63 6.80
C THR A 30 -17.00 -25.05 6.50
N PRO A 31 -17.16 -23.72 6.38
CA PRO A 31 -18.45 -23.14 6.06
C PRO A 31 -19.00 -23.83 4.79
N PRO A 32 -20.33 -24.04 4.69
CA PRO A 32 -20.91 -24.70 3.53
C PRO A 32 -20.44 -24.00 2.25
N ARG A 33 -19.97 -24.77 1.25
CA ARG A 33 -19.37 -24.26 0.00
C ARG A 33 -20.19 -23.12 -0.64
N HIS A 34 -21.51 -23.13 -0.49
CA HIS A 34 -22.42 -22.10 -1.00
C HIS A 34 -22.18 -20.69 -0.41
N HIS A 35 -21.86 -20.58 0.87
CA HIS A 35 -21.60 -19.27 1.51
C HIS A 35 -20.27 -18.65 1.06
N ALA A 36 -19.27 -19.47 0.73
CA ALA A 36 -17.98 -19.00 0.23
C ALA A 36 -18.09 -18.39 -1.19
N TRP A 37 -18.87 -19.02 -2.07
CA TRP A 37 -19.12 -18.50 -3.43
C TRP A 37 -19.94 -17.21 -3.43
N LEU A 38 -20.97 -17.12 -2.60
CA LEU A 38 -21.75 -15.90 -2.46
C LEU A 38 -20.87 -14.74 -1.96
N ARG A 39 -20.04 -14.99 -0.93
CA ARG A 39 -19.08 -14.00 -0.43
C ARG A 39 -18.17 -13.51 -1.55
N LEU A 40 -17.48 -14.42 -2.23
CA LEU A 40 -16.57 -14.09 -3.33
C LEU A 40 -17.25 -13.25 -4.41
N SER A 41 -18.47 -13.65 -4.81
CA SER A 41 -19.25 -12.95 -5.84
C SER A 41 -19.61 -11.53 -5.40
N LEU A 42 -19.99 -11.33 -4.14
CA LEU A 42 -20.30 -10.00 -3.59
C LEU A 42 -19.07 -9.10 -3.57
N GLN A 43 -17.89 -9.62 -3.20
CA GLN A 43 -16.64 -8.84 -3.22
C GLN A 43 -16.31 -8.39 -4.65
N ILE A 44 -16.34 -9.33 -5.60
CA ILE A 44 -16.05 -9.04 -7.00
C ILE A 44 -17.04 -8.03 -7.58
N ALA A 45 -18.33 -8.20 -7.33
CA ALA A 45 -19.37 -7.28 -7.80
C ALA A 45 -19.15 -5.87 -7.24
N ALA A 46 -18.81 -5.73 -5.95
CA ALA A 46 -18.52 -4.44 -5.35
C ALA A 46 -17.33 -3.73 -6.03
N TYR A 47 -16.23 -4.46 -6.27
CA TYR A 47 -15.06 -3.89 -6.92
C TYR A 47 -15.26 -3.58 -8.41
N LEU A 48 -16.02 -4.41 -9.14
CA LEU A 48 -16.42 -4.11 -10.52
C LEU A 48 -17.30 -2.86 -10.59
N ALA A 49 -18.22 -2.68 -9.63
CA ALA A 49 -19.02 -1.48 -9.53
C ALA A 49 -18.16 -0.24 -9.27
N CYS A 50 -17.18 -0.32 -8.35
CA CYS A 50 -16.21 0.76 -8.13
C CYS A 50 -15.42 1.09 -9.41
N SER A 51 -14.81 0.10 -10.06
CA SER A 51 -14.01 0.32 -11.28
C SER A 51 -14.83 0.95 -12.41
N THR A 52 -16.05 0.46 -12.62
CA THR A 52 -16.97 0.99 -13.65
C THR A 52 -17.40 2.42 -13.33
N ALA A 53 -17.76 2.69 -12.07
CA ALA A 53 -18.13 4.03 -11.63
C ALA A 53 -16.98 5.04 -11.75
N ALA A 54 -15.75 4.61 -11.39
CA ALA A 54 -14.54 5.41 -11.58
C ALA A 54 -14.32 5.72 -13.06
N TYR A 55 -14.38 4.72 -13.93
CA TYR A 55 -14.14 4.91 -15.37
C TYR A 55 -15.16 5.90 -15.97
N TYR A 56 -16.44 5.72 -15.63
CA TYR A 56 -17.48 6.64 -16.06
C TYR A 56 -17.26 8.06 -15.54
N GLY A 57 -16.97 8.20 -14.24
CA GLY A 57 -16.84 9.51 -13.59
C GLY A 57 -15.55 10.26 -13.95
N MET A 58 -14.48 9.56 -14.29
CA MET A 58 -13.20 10.15 -14.66
C MET A 58 -13.09 10.45 -16.16
N TRP A 59 -13.55 9.55 -17.02
CA TRP A 59 -13.28 9.63 -18.45
C TRP A 59 -14.50 10.04 -19.26
N ILE A 60 -15.63 9.37 -19.05
CA ILE A 60 -16.83 9.59 -19.86
C ILE A 60 -17.51 10.92 -19.49
N ARG A 61 -17.76 11.12 -18.19
CA ARG A 61 -18.49 12.28 -17.70
C ARG A 61 -17.74 13.60 -17.94
N PRO A 62 -16.44 13.74 -17.61
CA PRO A 62 -15.74 15.01 -17.80
C PRO A 62 -15.56 15.36 -19.29
N ALA A 63 -15.34 14.35 -20.15
CA ALA A 63 -15.27 14.55 -21.58
C ALA A 63 -16.62 15.03 -22.17
N ARG A 64 -17.74 14.45 -21.72
CA ARG A 64 -19.07 14.76 -22.25
C ARG A 64 -19.68 16.05 -21.72
N TYR A 65 -19.49 16.35 -20.43
CA TYR A 65 -20.24 17.41 -19.76
C TYR A 65 -19.37 18.58 -19.33
N TYR A 66 -18.13 18.35 -18.88
CA TYR A 66 -17.29 19.43 -18.33
C TYR A 66 -16.51 20.20 -19.39
N GLY A 67 -16.47 19.70 -20.63
CA GLY A 67 -15.65 20.27 -21.71
C GLY A 67 -14.16 19.94 -21.57
N LEU A 68 -13.78 19.01 -20.69
CA LEU A 68 -12.40 18.75 -20.33
C LEU A 68 -11.56 18.23 -21.52
N GLY A 69 -12.16 17.44 -22.41
CA GLY A 69 -11.50 17.00 -23.64
C GLY A 69 -11.08 18.17 -24.54
N GLY A 70 -11.89 19.23 -24.60
CA GLY A 70 -11.57 20.44 -25.35
C GLY A 70 -10.42 21.23 -24.73
N HIS A 71 -10.40 21.36 -23.39
CA HIS A 71 -9.30 22.00 -22.66
C HIS A 71 -7.96 21.28 -22.88
N PHE A 72 -7.97 19.95 -22.83
CA PHE A 72 -6.79 19.13 -23.11
C PHE A 72 -6.33 19.30 -24.55
N ALA A 73 -7.23 19.16 -25.52
CA ALA A 73 -6.91 19.32 -26.93
C ALA A 73 -6.34 20.72 -27.24
N SER A 74 -6.90 21.77 -26.65
CA SER A 74 -6.41 23.15 -26.81
C SER A 74 -4.98 23.31 -26.28
N THR A 75 -4.69 22.80 -25.08
CA THR A 75 -3.35 22.88 -24.48
C THR A 75 -2.34 22.06 -25.28
N LEU A 76 -2.72 20.84 -25.69
CA LEU A 76 -1.89 19.93 -26.48
C LEU A 76 -1.65 20.41 -27.91
N THR A 77 -2.49 21.28 -28.47
CA THR A 77 -2.29 21.83 -29.82
C THR A 77 -1.53 23.15 -29.78
N SER A 78 -1.91 24.06 -28.87
CA SER A 78 -1.25 25.36 -28.72
C SER A 78 0.14 25.27 -28.08
N GLY A 79 0.39 24.25 -27.27
CA GLY A 79 1.60 24.16 -26.45
C GLY A 79 1.65 25.18 -25.31
N LYS A 80 0.52 25.81 -24.99
CA LYS A 80 0.40 26.84 -23.95
C LYS A 80 -0.67 26.45 -22.95
N PHE A 81 -0.36 26.58 -21.66
CA PHE A 81 -1.36 26.41 -20.62
C PHE A 81 -2.29 27.63 -20.58
N PRO A 82 -3.63 27.44 -20.49
CA PRO A 82 -4.58 28.55 -20.52
C PRO A 82 -4.43 29.49 -19.31
N ASP A 83 -3.97 28.95 -18.18
CA ASP A 83 -3.79 29.71 -16.94
C ASP A 83 -2.57 30.64 -16.99
N HIS A 84 -1.52 30.29 -17.75
CA HIS A 84 -0.27 31.05 -17.88
C HIS A 84 0.34 30.96 -19.29
N PRO A 85 -0.34 31.50 -20.33
CA PRO A 85 -0.03 31.22 -21.73
C PRO A 85 1.34 31.75 -22.20
N ASP A 86 1.89 32.77 -21.54
CA ASP A 86 3.16 33.40 -21.94
C ASP A 86 4.32 33.10 -20.99
N ALA A 87 4.03 32.55 -19.81
CA ALA A 87 5.02 32.26 -18.78
C ALA A 87 5.29 30.75 -18.62
N PHE A 88 4.41 29.88 -19.11
CA PHE A 88 4.50 28.44 -18.88
C PHE A 88 4.18 27.66 -20.17
N SER A 89 5.23 27.36 -20.94
CA SER A 89 5.08 26.55 -22.16
C SER A 89 5.06 25.06 -21.84
N LEU A 90 4.24 24.31 -22.56
CA LEU A 90 4.13 22.86 -22.43
C LEU A 90 5.38 22.19 -23.02
N LYS A 91 6.09 21.46 -22.17
CA LYS A 91 7.27 20.67 -22.57
C LYS A 91 6.83 19.46 -23.41
N ARG A 92 7.55 19.23 -24.50
CA ARG A 92 7.26 18.16 -25.49
C ARG A 92 8.32 17.09 -25.57
N ARG A 93 9.48 17.32 -24.97
CA ARG A 93 10.65 16.44 -25.08
C ARG A 93 11.29 16.32 -23.71
N TYR A 94 11.31 15.10 -23.17
CA TYR A 94 11.97 14.78 -21.90
C TYR A 94 13.19 13.92 -22.18
N ILE A 95 12.99 12.75 -22.80
CA ILE A 95 14.06 11.80 -23.08
C ILE A 95 14.28 11.53 -24.58
N GLY A 96 13.42 12.08 -25.45
CA GLY A 96 13.53 11.96 -26.91
C GLY A 96 12.92 10.68 -27.49
N VAL A 97 12.12 9.94 -26.71
CA VAL A 97 11.38 8.77 -27.18
C VAL A 97 9.92 9.18 -27.34
N ALA A 98 9.43 9.28 -28.58
CA ALA A 98 8.12 9.87 -28.89
C ALA A 98 6.97 9.33 -28.02
N PHE A 99 6.82 8.01 -27.92
CA PHE A 99 5.77 7.40 -27.09
C PHE A 99 5.84 7.82 -25.61
N VAL A 100 7.06 7.91 -25.05
CA VAL A 100 7.26 8.30 -23.65
C VAL A 100 7.01 9.80 -23.49
N ASP A 101 7.59 10.61 -24.36
CA ASP A 101 7.46 12.06 -24.33
C ASP A 101 6.00 12.49 -24.51
N ASP A 102 5.26 11.91 -25.47
CA ASP A 102 3.85 12.19 -25.70
C ASP A 102 2.99 11.82 -24.48
N THR A 103 3.28 10.69 -23.83
CA THR A 103 2.58 10.25 -22.61
C THR A 103 2.85 11.23 -21.46
N LEU A 104 4.11 11.63 -21.26
CA LEU A 104 4.50 12.58 -20.22
C LEU A 104 3.90 13.98 -20.47
N THR A 105 3.91 14.44 -21.71
CA THR A 105 3.26 15.70 -22.10
C THR A 105 1.75 15.67 -21.82
N PHE A 106 1.06 14.57 -22.13
CA PHE A 106 -0.36 14.42 -21.80
C PHE A 106 -0.60 14.46 -20.29
N LEU A 107 0.23 13.76 -19.51
CA LEU A 107 0.13 13.74 -18.05
C LEU A 107 0.43 15.11 -17.45
N ASP A 108 1.39 15.86 -17.98
CA ASP A 108 1.67 17.22 -17.52
C ASP A 108 0.47 18.15 -17.73
N VAL A 109 -0.29 18.02 -18.83
CA VAL A 109 -1.55 18.77 -19.01
C VAL A 109 -2.54 18.51 -17.87
N ALA A 110 -2.64 17.25 -17.42
CA ALA A 110 -3.55 16.87 -16.34
C ALA A 110 -3.06 17.27 -14.94
N PHE A 111 -1.75 17.30 -14.71
CA PHE A 111 -1.15 17.48 -13.39
C PHE A 111 -0.74 18.94 -13.11
N MET A 112 -0.24 19.66 -14.11
CA MET A 112 0.33 21.01 -13.92
C MET A 112 -0.60 22.00 -13.22
N PRO A 113 -1.92 22.06 -13.54
CA PRO A 113 -2.79 23.06 -12.91
C PRO A 113 -2.83 22.99 -11.37
N GLY A 114 -2.63 21.80 -10.80
CA GLY A 114 -2.51 21.63 -9.36
C GLY A 114 -1.08 21.73 -8.83
N ILE A 115 -0.09 21.12 -9.52
CA ILE A 115 1.33 21.18 -9.12
C ILE A 115 1.88 22.61 -9.14
N ALA A 116 1.58 23.35 -10.19
CA ALA A 116 1.96 24.76 -10.35
C ALA A 116 1.05 25.72 -9.55
N ARG A 117 0.05 25.18 -8.84
CA ARG A 117 -0.85 25.90 -7.91
C ARG A 117 -1.68 27.00 -8.56
N TRP A 118 -2.00 26.89 -9.85
CA TRP A 118 -2.90 27.82 -10.54
C TRP A 118 -4.33 27.70 -10.00
N HIS A 119 -4.69 26.52 -9.52
CA HIS A 119 -5.98 26.23 -8.89
C HIS A 119 -5.76 25.67 -7.49
N SER A 120 -5.74 26.53 -6.47
CA SER A 120 -5.39 26.18 -5.08
C SER A 120 -6.15 24.96 -4.55
N ALA A 121 -7.47 24.90 -4.75
CA ALA A 121 -8.29 23.78 -4.28
C ALA A 121 -7.95 22.46 -4.98
N PHE A 122 -7.66 22.51 -6.29
CA PHE A 122 -7.22 21.32 -7.05
C PHE A 122 -5.82 20.89 -6.62
N GLY A 123 -4.87 21.82 -6.49
CA GLY A 123 -3.51 21.52 -6.01
C GLY A 123 -3.51 20.91 -4.61
N PHE A 124 -4.37 21.39 -3.70
CA PHE A 124 -4.53 20.79 -2.37
C PHE A 124 -5.09 19.38 -2.42
N LEU A 125 -6.13 19.14 -3.23
CA LEU A 125 -6.66 17.80 -3.45
C LEU A 125 -5.58 16.87 -3.99
N GLN A 126 -4.81 17.33 -4.97
CA GLN A 126 -3.72 16.59 -5.60
C GLN A 126 -2.64 16.21 -4.58
N LEU A 127 -2.19 17.16 -3.76
CA LEU A 127 -1.21 16.93 -2.70
C LEU A 127 -1.70 15.89 -1.69
N TYR A 128 -2.93 16.08 -1.19
CA TYR A 128 -3.52 15.18 -0.20
C TYR A 128 -3.69 13.77 -0.76
N PHE A 129 -4.23 13.66 -1.98
CA PHE A 129 -4.48 12.38 -2.61
C PHE A 129 -3.18 11.64 -2.93
N LEU A 130 -2.26 12.27 -3.67
CA LEU A 130 -1.02 11.62 -4.09
C LEU A 130 -0.10 11.32 -2.90
N GLY A 131 -0.06 12.19 -1.89
CA GLY A 131 0.63 11.91 -0.64
C GLY A 131 0.05 10.70 0.10
N GLY A 132 -1.26 10.51 0.04
CA GLY A 132 -2.00 9.37 0.61
C GLY A 132 -1.87 8.05 -0.16
N LEU A 133 -1.25 8.04 -1.34
CA LEU A 133 -0.99 6.79 -2.07
C LEU A 133 0.24 6.02 -1.54
N LEU A 134 1.05 6.63 -0.68
CA LEU A 134 2.20 5.94 -0.06
C LEU A 134 1.76 4.66 0.68
N GLN A 135 0.61 4.71 1.35
CA GLN A 135 0.08 3.63 2.18
C GLN A 135 -0.38 2.41 1.37
N PRO A 136 -1.25 2.52 0.35
CA PRO A 136 -1.57 1.37 -0.51
C PRO A 136 -0.35 0.85 -1.27
N ILE A 137 0.57 1.71 -1.73
CA ILE A 137 1.81 1.29 -2.39
C ILE A 137 2.68 0.45 -1.44
N ALA A 138 2.81 0.86 -0.18
CA ALA A 138 3.53 0.08 0.82
C ALA A 138 2.90 -1.29 1.09
N ILE A 139 1.56 -1.35 1.16
CA ILE A 139 0.83 -2.60 1.31
C ILE A 139 1.04 -3.52 0.10
N TRP A 140 0.95 -2.99 -1.12
CA TRP A 140 1.18 -3.75 -2.35
C TRP A 140 2.62 -4.22 -2.45
N ALA A 141 3.58 -3.38 -2.08
CA ALA A 141 4.99 -3.76 -1.98
C ALA A 141 5.19 -4.96 -1.04
N VAL A 142 4.61 -4.93 0.16
CA VAL A 142 4.66 -6.06 1.10
C VAL A 142 4.02 -7.32 0.50
N GLU A 143 2.81 -7.22 -0.04
CA GLU A 143 2.12 -8.39 -0.60
C GLU A 143 2.84 -8.93 -1.85
N SER A 144 3.51 -8.10 -2.64
CA SER A 144 4.19 -8.53 -3.87
C SER A 144 5.38 -9.46 -3.62
N VAL A 145 6.05 -9.31 -2.48
CA VAL A 145 7.24 -10.08 -2.12
C VAL A 145 6.94 -11.27 -1.21
N ARG A 146 5.67 -11.50 -0.85
CA ARG A 146 5.30 -12.70 -0.08
C ARG A 146 5.51 -13.94 -0.92
N ARG A 147 6.08 -15.00 -0.32
CA ARG A 147 6.30 -16.27 -1.01
C ARG A 147 5.03 -16.89 -1.62
N ARG A 148 3.89 -16.81 -0.93
CA ARG A 148 2.58 -17.30 -1.45
C ARG A 148 2.10 -16.56 -2.69
N ASN A 149 2.59 -15.34 -2.92
CA ASN A 149 2.19 -14.50 -4.03
C ASN A 149 3.24 -14.55 -5.15
N GLU A 150 4.28 -15.38 -5.03
CA GLU A 150 5.29 -15.55 -6.07
C GLU A 150 4.65 -15.93 -7.40
N MET A 151 4.93 -15.14 -8.43
CA MET A 151 4.34 -15.26 -9.77
C MET A 151 2.81 -15.09 -9.86
N ALA A 152 2.14 -14.73 -8.76
CA ALA A 152 0.73 -14.38 -8.79
C ALA A 152 0.55 -13.00 -9.43
N LEU A 153 -0.62 -12.74 -10.02
CA LEU A 153 -0.92 -11.47 -10.70
C LEU A 153 -0.68 -10.24 -9.80
N ILE A 154 -0.91 -10.36 -8.49
CA ILE A 154 -0.70 -9.27 -7.52
C ILE A 154 0.78 -8.99 -7.20
N SER A 155 1.71 -9.86 -7.60
CA SER A 155 3.16 -9.64 -7.40
C SER A 155 3.78 -8.68 -8.41
N PHE A 156 3.14 -8.49 -9.56
CA PHE A 156 3.62 -7.61 -10.62
C PHE A 156 3.18 -6.16 -10.38
N ILE A 157 3.50 -5.60 -9.21
CA ILE A 157 3.02 -4.25 -8.82
C ILE A 157 3.48 -3.16 -9.79
N GLY A 158 4.64 -3.31 -10.43
CA GLY A 158 5.10 -2.37 -11.48
C GLY A 158 4.16 -2.32 -12.69
N VAL A 159 3.56 -3.45 -13.06
CA VAL A 159 2.56 -3.51 -14.15
C VAL A 159 1.28 -2.79 -13.72
N TRP A 160 0.78 -3.10 -12.52
CA TRP A 160 -0.39 -2.41 -11.97
C TRP A 160 -0.17 -0.89 -11.85
N SER A 161 1.01 -0.50 -11.38
CA SER A 161 1.46 0.89 -11.29
C SER A 161 1.49 1.62 -12.62
N TYR A 162 2.04 0.98 -13.65
CA TYR A 162 2.04 1.55 -15.00
C TYR A 162 0.61 1.76 -15.53
N ILE A 163 -0.27 0.76 -15.37
CA ILE A 163 -1.64 0.82 -15.88
C ILE A 163 -2.44 1.90 -15.15
N TYR A 164 -2.31 2.01 -13.82
CA TYR A 164 -3.09 3.01 -13.09
C TYR A 164 -2.62 4.44 -13.31
N GLN A 165 -1.33 4.67 -13.60
CA GLN A 165 -0.86 6.03 -13.89
C GLN A 165 -1.49 6.62 -15.14
N THR A 166 -1.91 5.79 -16.09
CA THR A 166 -2.54 6.24 -17.33
C THR A 166 -4.07 6.21 -17.28
N ASN A 167 -4.67 5.40 -16.41
CA ASN A 167 -6.12 5.18 -16.37
C ASN A 167 -6.82 5.72 -15.10
N GLY A 168 -6.06 6.13 -14.09
CA GLY A 168 -6.57 6.48 -12.76
C GLY A 168 -6.55 5.28 -11.80
N ILE A 169 -6.16 5.53 -10.55
CA ILE A 169 -6.04 4.47 -9.55
C ILE A 169 -7.39 3.94 -9.10
N ALA A 170 -8.44 4.74 -9.08
CA ALA A 170 -9.80 4.30 -8.79
C ALA A 170 -10.36 3.31 -9.81
N VAL A 171 -9.89 3.34 -11.05
CA VAL A 171 -10.29 2.37 -12.08
C VAL A 171 -9.57 1.05 -11.85
N ILE A 172 -8.25 1.10 -11.62
CA ILE A 172 -7.39 -0.08 -11.67
C ILE A 172 -7.28 -0.79 -10.32
N MET A 173 -7.28 -0.06 -9.22
CA MET A 173 -7.11 -0.64 -7.89
C MET A 173 -8.24 -1.61 -7.49
N PRO A 174 -9.54 -1.35 -7.78
CA PRO A 174 -10.56 -2.36 -7.54
C PRO A 174 -10.31 -3.65 -8.34
N LEU A 175 -9.71 -3.58 -9.54
CA LEU A 175 -9.34 -4.76 -10.31
C LEU A 175 -8.17 -5.53 -9.66
N TYR A 176 -7.20 -4.82 -9.08
CA TYR A 176 -6.19 -5.45 -8.23
C TYR A 176 -6.84 -6.15 -7.02
N PHE A 177 -7.86 -5.55 -6.39
CA PHE A 177 -8.58 -6.18 -5.29
C PHE A 177 -9.36 -7.41 -5.69
N ILE A 178 -9.92 -7.44 -6.90
CA ILE A 178 -10.50 -8.67 -7.47
C ILE A 178 -9.43 -9.76 -7.55
N ALA A 179 -8.26 -9.46 -8.14
CA ALA A 179 -7.16 -10.41 -8.24
C ALA A 179 -6.68 -10.89 -6.85
N TYR A 180 -6.59 -9.97 -5.89
CA TYR A 180 -6.26 -10.28 -4.50
C TYR A 180 -7.30 -11.23 -3.87
N THR A 181 -8.59 -10.89 -3.97
CA THR A 181 -9.69 -11.66 -3.42
C THR A 181 -9.74 -13.08 -4.00
N TYR A 182 -9.52 -13.24 -5.31
CA TYR A 182 -9.43 -14.56 -5.94
C TYR A 182 -8.29 -15.39 -5.33
N LEU A 183 -7.12 -14.77 -5.15
CA LEU A 183 -5.96 -15.44 -4.57
C LEU A 183 -6.15 -15.75 -3.07
N SER A 184 -6.81 -14.86 -2.33
CA SER A 184 -6.98 -14.95 -0.88
C SER A 184 -8.20 -15.75 -0.43
N ASN A 185 -9.03 -16.26 -1.34
CA ASN A 185 -10.28 -16.93 -0.98
C ASN A 185 -10.05 -18.28 -0.27
N GLY A 186 -8.91 -18.94 -0.48
CA GLY A 186 -8.59 -20.23 0.14
C GLY A 186 -8.07 -20.08 1.58
N GLU A 187 -8.47 -20.99 2.47
CA GLU A 187 -7.98 -21.00 3.86
C GLU A 187 -6.45 -21.12 3.96
N SER A 188 -5.83 -21.83 3.01
CA SER A 188 -4.37 -21.99 2.90
C SER A 188 -3.63 -20.65 2.73
N TYR A 189 -4.28 -19.65 2.13
CA TYR A 189 -3.74 -18.31 2.00
C TYR A 189 -3.48 -17.69 3.38
N TRP A 190 -4.31 -18.02 4.37
CA TRP A 190 -4.28 -17.48 5.72
C TRP A 190 -3.60 -18.42 6.73
N GLY A 191 -2.77 -19.36 6.27
CA GLY A 191 -2.06 -20.36 7.11
C GLY A 191 -1.01 -19.76 8.07
N PRO A 192 -0.70 -20.41 9.22
CA PRO A 192 0.19 -19.84 10.24
C PRO A 192 1.65 -19.97 9.79
N PRO A 193 2.57 -19.16 10.34
CA PRO A 193 3.98 -19.51 10.36
C PRO A 193 4.16 -20.88 11.07
N PRO A 194 4.99 -21.81 10.58
CA PRO A 194 6.01 -21.67 9.54
C PRO A 194 5.56 -22.30 8.20
N SER A 195 4.33 -22.08 7.73
CA SER A 195 4.04 -22.38 6.33
C SER A 195 4.96 -21.49 5.47
N LEU A 196 5.84 -22.10 4.67
CA LEU A 196 6.81 -21.40 3.80
C LEU A 196 6.14 -20.33 2.91
N SER A 197 4.84 -20.41 2.73
CA SER A 197 3.98 -19.56 1.90
C SER A 197 3.69 -18.17 2.51
N SER A 198 3.51 -18.01 3.83
CA SER A 198 3.08 -16.71 4.40
C SER A 198 4.24 -15.70 4.61
N GLU A 199 5.48 -16.16 4.45
CA GLU A 199 6.70 -15.42 4.78
C GLU A 199 7.08 -14.37 3.72
N VAL A 200 7.50 -13.19 4.18
CA VAL A 200 8.25 -12.23 3.37
C VAL A 200 9.73 -12.56 3.49
N PRO A 201 10.44 -12.88 2.40
CA PRO A 201 11.87 -13.16 2.45
C PRO A 201 12.65 -12.02 3.13
N LEU A 202 13.54 -12.37 4.04
CA LEU A 202 14.27 -11.40 4.87
C LEU A 202 15.01 -10.33 4.04
N LYS A 203 15.52 -10.71 2.85
CA LYS A 203 16.16 -9.78 1.91
C LYS A 203 15.25 -8.62 1.50
N TYR A 204 13.98 -8.90 1.25
CA TYR A 204 12.99 -7.90 0.89
C TYR A 204 12.48 -7.16 2.13
N ALA A 205 12.27 -7.89 3.24
CA ALA A 205 11.87 -7.31 4.51
C ALA A 205 12.76 -6.12 4.91
N LYS A 206 14.08 -6.29 4.81
CA LYS A 206 15.09 -5.28 5.18
C LYS A 206 15.10 -4.05 4.27
N VAL A 207 14.66 -4.19 3.02
CA VAL A 207 14.75 -3.11 2.01
C VAL A 207 13.39 -2.51 1.63
N LEU A 208 12.28 -3.04 2.15
CA LEU A 208 10.93 -2.53 1.89
C LEU A 208 10.79 -1.04 2.21
N LEU A 209 11.10 -0.66 3.45
CA LEU A 209 10.97 0.73 3.89
C LEU A 209 11.83 1.69 3.05
N PRO A 210 13.15 1.48 2.86
CA PRO A 210 13.94 2.38 2.02
C PRO A 210 13.48 2.39 0.56
N ALA A 211 13.04 1.27 -0.01
CA ALA A 211 12.51 1.23 -1.37
C ALA A 211 11.21 2.06 -1.51
N ILE A 212 10.32 2.01 -0.52
CA ILE A 212 9.08 2.80 -0.47
C ILE A 212 9.39 4.29 -0.33
N LEU A 213 10.30 4.65 0.57
CA LEU A 213 10.65 6.05 0.83
C LEU A 213 11.39 6.69 -0.36
N LEU A 214 12.37 5.99 -0.93
CA LEU A 214 13.13 6.51 -2.08
C LEU A 214 12.34 6.40 -3.39
N GLY A 215 11.55 5.34 -3.55
CA GLY A 215 10.81 5.08 -4.78
C GLY A 215 9.58 5.96 -4.93
N TYR A 216 8.87 6.28 -3.84
CA TYR A 216 7.62 7.04 -3.92
C TYR A 216 7.58 8.30 -3.06
N ALA A 217 7.94 8.22 -1.78
CA ALA A 217 7.82 9.37 -0.88
C ALA A 217 8.72 10.54 -1.31
N LEU A 218 9.99 10.27 -1.62
CA LEU A 218 10.94 11.28 -2.04
C LEU A 218 10.55 11.95 -3.37
N PRO A 219 10.24 11.23 -4.46
CA PRO A 219 9.73 11.85 -5.68
C PRO A 219 8.49 12.72 -5.43
N THR A 220 7.57 12.27 -4.56
CA THR A 220 6.34 13.02 -4.25
C THR A 220 6.66 14.33 -3.52
N LEU A 221 7.57 14.29 -2.54
CA LEU A 221 8.06 15.47 -1.84
C LEU A 221 8.76 16.46 -2.79
N LEU A 222 9.60 15.94 -3.69
CA LEU A 222 10.28 16.76 -4.68
C LEU A 222 9.28 17.43 -5.64
N MET A 223 8.27 16.71 -6.12
CA MET A 223 7.26 17.27 -7.02
C MET A 223 6.45 18.41 -6.37
N PHE A 224 6.08 18.29 -5.09
CA PHE A 224 5.26 19.29 -4.38
C PHE A 224 6.05 20.39 -3.65
N TRP A 225 7.38 20.35 -3.73
CA TRP A 225 8.23 21.26 -3.00
C TRP A 225 7.95 22.73 -3.42
N PRO A 226 7.73 23.65 -2.46
CA PRO A 226 7.20 24.98 -2.76
C PRO A 226 8.18 25.93 -3.44
N PHE A 227 9.47 25.59 -3.49
CA PHE A 227 10.51 26.50 -3.98
C PHE A 227 10.83 26.34 -5.47
N TRP A 228 10.20 25.40 -6.17
CA TRP A 228 10.33 25.29 -7.62
C TRP A 228 9.46 26.34 -8.30
N THR A 229 10.09 27.28 -9.01
CA THR A 229 9.41 28.35 -9.74
C THR A 229 9.66 28.28 -11.25
N ASP A 230 10.70 27.58 -11.68
CA ASP A 230 11.05 27.40 -13.08
C ASP A 230 10.12 26.38 -13.76
N PRO A 231 9.43 26.73 -14.86
CA PRO A 231 8.49 25.86 -15.56
C PRO A 231 9.08 24.52 -16.03
N ASP A 232 10.34 24.54 -16.51
CA ASP A 232 11.03 23.34 -16.98
C ASP A 232 11.34 22.41 -15.82
N THR A 233 11.78 22.95 -14.69
CA THR A 233 12.06 22.21 -13.46
C THR A 233 10.81 21.53 -12.92
N VAL A 234 9.68 22.25 -12.85
CA VAL A 234 8.41 21.70 -12.36
C VAL A 234 7.92 20.55 -13.25
N GLN A 235 7.91 20.75 -14.57
CA GLN A 235 7.52 19.71 -15.54
C GLN A 235 8.46 18.49 -15.49
N ASN A 236 9.77 18.70 -15.38
CA ASN A 236 10.74 17.60 -15.26
C ASN A 236 10.55 16.81 -13.96
N LEU A 237 10.24 17.46 -12.85
CA LEU A 237 10.00 16.79 -11.57
C LEU A 237 8.68 16.02 -11.57
N THR A 238 7.64 16.56 -12.21
CA THR A 238 6.39 15.83 -12.43
C THR A 238 6.62 14.63 -13.33
N ALA A 239 7.33 14.78 -14.45
CA ALA A 239 7.70 13.68 -15.32
C ALA A 239 8.55 12.62 -14.60
N PHE A 240 9.49 13.02 -13.74
CA PHE A 240 10.26 12.11 -12.90
C PHE A 240 9.38 11.39 -11.86
N TRP A 241 8.32 12.03 -11.37
CA TRP A 241 7.37 11.44 -10.45
C TRP A 241 6.40 10.46 -11.12
N GLN A 242 6.08 10.63 -12.41
CA GLN A 242 5.09 9.77 -13.10
C GLN A 242 5.37 8.25 -12.96
N PRO A 243 6.61 7.73 -13.09
CA PRO A 243 6.90 6.32 -12.90
C PRO A 243 7.22 5.96 -11.44
N SER A 244 7.10 6.88 -10.49
CA SER A 244 7.54 6.69 -9.10
C SER A 244 6.99 5.43 -8.41
N PRO A 245 5.72 5.03 -8.61
CA PRO A 245 5.28 3.78 -8.00
C PRO A 245 5.99 2.54 -8.56
N CYS A 246 6.45 2.58 -9.81
CA CYS A 246 7.26 1.52 -10.41
C CYS A 246 8.69 1.50 -9.83
N TYR A 247 9.24 2.65 -9.43
CA TYR A 247 10.58 2.71 -8.80
C TYR A 247 10.64 1.86 -7.54
N VAL A 248 9.55 1.76 -6.78
CA VAL A 248 9.49 0.92 -5.57
C VAL A 248 9.83 -0.53 -5.91
N GLN A 249 9.22 -1.11 -6.96
CA GLN A 249 9.50 -2.49 -7.37
C GLN A 249 10.94 -2.66 -7.86
N VAL A 250 11.43 -1.71 -8.66
CA VAL A 250 12.83 -1.73 -9.16
C VAL A 250 13.81 -1.70 -7.98
N LEU A 251 13.59 -0.80 -7.02
CA LEU A 251 14.43 -0.68 -5.83
C LEU A 251 14.34 -1.92 -4.94
N LEU A 252 13.17 -2.56 -4.79
CA LEU A 252 13.06 -3.82 -4.06
C LEU A 252 13.95 -4.91 -4.67
N VAL A 253 13.92 -5.06 -5.98
CA VAL A 253 14.73 -6.05 -6.70
C VAL A 253 16.21 -5.71 -6.60
N VAL A 254 16.60 -4.46 -6.86
CA VAL A 254 18.01 -4.02 -6.84
C VAL A 254 18.61 -4.10 -5.43
N LEU A 255 17.94 -3.51 -4.43
CA LEU A 255 18.43 -3.50 -3.05
C LEU A 255 18.39 -4.90 -2.43
N GLY A 256 17.34 -5.68 -2.73
CA GLY A 256 17.22 -7.08 -2.28
C GLY A 256 18.30 -7.98 -2.89
N GLY A 257 18.60 -7.82 -4.19
CA GLY A 257 19.69 -8.51 -4.86
C GLY A 257 21.08 -8.11 -4.32
N GLY A 258 21.29 -6.82 -4.05
CA GLY A 258 22.50 -6.33 -3.39
C GLY A 258 22.70 -6.92 -1.98
N TYR A 259 21.62 -7.09 -1.22
CA TYR A 259 21.66 -7.76 0.09
C TYR A 259 22.07 -9.23 -0.02
N ASP A 260 21.52 -9.97 -0.99
CA ASP A 260 21.90 -11.38 -1.24
C ASP A 260 23.38 -11.50 -1.65
N LEU A 261 23.84 -10.67 -2.58
CA LEU A 261 25.24 -10.64 -3.03
C LEU A 261 26.20 -10.37 -1.87
N LYS A 262 25.87 -9.40 -1.01
CA LYS A 262 26.66 -9.09 0.20
C LYS A 262 26.76 -10.30 1.13
N ASN A 263 25.65 -11.01 1.36
CA ASN A 263 25.64 -12.19 2.23
C ASN A 263 26.47 -13.33 1.65
N ILE A 264 26.35 -13.59 0.33
CA ILE A 264 27.16 -14.59 -0.38
C ILE A 264 28.66 -14.26 -0.22
N TYR A 265 29.05 -13.01 -0.46
CA TYR A 265 30.44 -12.57 -0.32
C TYR A 265 30.97 -12.74 1.10
N GLN A 266 30.19 -12.38 2.13
CA GLN A 266 30.57 -12.53 3.53
C GLN A 266 30.73 -14.01 3.94
N GLN A 267 29.86 -14.89 3.44
CA GLN A 267 29.98 -16.34 3.68
C GLN A 267 31.24 -16.93 3.03
N HIS A 268 31.60 -16.47 1.83
CA HIS A 268 32.84 -16.90 1.17
C HIS A 268 34.09 -16.41 1.92
N GLN A 269 34.12 -15.17 2.41
CA GLN A 269 35.26 -14.68 3.21
C GLN A 269 35.45 -15.48 4.51
N GLN A 270 34.37 -15.80 5.23
CA GLN A 270 34.46 -16.58 6.47
C GLN A 270 34.97 -18.01 6.26
N LYS A 271 34.69 -18.63 5.11
CA LYS A 271 35.22 -19.95 4.75
C LYS A 271 36.69 -19.92 4.30
N SER A 272 37.21 -18.75 3.93
CA SER A 272 38.55 -18.58 3.34
C SER A 272 39.61 -18.15 4.35
N SER A 273 39.23 -17.73 5.57
CA SER A 273 40.19 -17.43 6.64
C SER A 273 40.73 -18.72 7.26
N PRO A 274 42.07 -18.91 7.36
CA PRO A 274 42.65 -20.07 8.02
C PRO A 274 42.25 -20.06 9.49
N SER A 275 41.64 -21.15 9.94
CA SER A 275 41.25 -21.35 11.34
C SER A 275 42.50 -21.52 12.22
N THR A 276 43.06 -20.43 12.70
CA THR A 276 44.05 -20.45 13.78
C THR A 276 43.32 -20.82 15.07
N GLY A 277 43.49 -22.06 15.52
CA GLY A 277 43.43 -22.51 16.91
C GLY A 277 42.21 -22.14 17.76
N ALA A 278 41.38 -23.15 18.05
CA ALA A 278 40.64 -23.34 19.30
C ALA A 278 39.75 -22.18 19.82
N ASN A 279 38.44 -22.30 19.61
CA ASN A 279 37.53 -22.65 20.72
C ASN A 279 36.16 -23.04 20.17
N SER A 280 35.71 -24.23 20.54
CA SER A 280 34.44 -24.87 20.21
C SER A 280 33.22 -24.21 20.88
N THR A 281 33.24 -22.91 21.10
CA THR A 281 32.11 -22.12 21.62
C THR A 281 31.25 -21.52 20.51
N SER A 282 31.68 -21.53 19.24
CA SER A 282 30.90 -21.03 18.10
C SER A 282 29.81 -22.00 17.61
N LEU A 283 29.92 -23.30 17.91
CA LEU A 283 28.90 -24.30 17.56
C LEU A 283 27.64 -24.25 18.45
N ASN A 284 27.72 -23.59 19.61
CA ASN A 284 26.56 -23.42 20.50
C ASN A 284 25.81 -22.10 20.27
N ARG A 285 26.40 -21.09 19.63
CA ARG A 285 25.70 -19.82 19.33
C ARG A 285 24.65 -19.94 18.24
N ALA A 286 24.72 -21.00 17.42
CA ALA A 286 23.71 -21.34 16.43
C ALA A 286 22.50 -22.11 17.01
N LYS A 287 22.56 -22.52 18.29
CA LYS A 287 21.47 -23.20 19.00
C LYS A 287 20.62 -22.29 19.89
N ASP A 288 21.02 -21.03 20.07
CA ASP A 288 20.18 -20.02 20.73
C ASP A 288 19.16 -19.47 19.71
N ASN A 289 18.00 -20.12 19.62
CA ASN A 289 16.80 -19.70 18.88
C ASN A 289 17.03 -19.03 17.49
N PRO A 290 17.19 -19.82 16.41
CA PRO A 290 17.23 -19.31 15.03
C PRO A 290 15.96 -18.56 14.60
N GLY A 291 14.86 -18.68 15.35
CA GLY A 291 13.55 -18.14 14.97
C GLY A 291 13.31 -16.66 15.32
N GLU A 292 14.10 -16.06 16.20
CA GLU A 292 13.79 -14.72 16.74
C GLU A 292 14.65 -13.60 16.12
N LYS A 293 15.92 -13.89 15.78
CA LYS A 293 16.85 -12.90 15.22
C LYS A 293 16.73 -12.64 13.72
N ASP A 294 16.12 -13.55 12.96
CA ASP A 294 16.01 -13.46 11.49
C ASP A 294 14.54 -13.46 11.00
N SER A 295 13.61 -12.97 11.82
CA SER A 295 12.21 -12.83 11.38
C SER A 295 12.02 -11.53 10.57
N ALA A 296 11.24 -11.60 9.48
CA ALA A 296 10.88 -10.43 8.67
C ALA A 296 9.94 -9.45 9.40
N TYR A 297 9.32 -9.91 10.49
CA TYR A 297 8.21 -9.24 11.16
C TYR A 297 8.53 -7.85 11.74
N PRO A 298 9.67 -7.60 12.41
CA PRO A 298 10.03 -6.26 12.88
C PRO A 298 10.13 -5.23 11.74
N TYR A 299 10.60 -5.65 10.56
CA TYR A 299 10.69 -4.77 9.40
C TYR A 299 9.31 -4.44 8.83
N LEU A 300 8.40 -5.41 8.76
CA LEU A 300 7.02 -5.18 8.34
C LEU A 300 6.32 -4.21 9.30
N LYS A 301 6.51 -4.38 10.62
CA LYS A 301 6.03 -3.42 11.61
C LYS A 301 6.56 -2.01 11.35
N ALA A 302 7.86 -1.87 11.07
CA ALA A 302 8.46 -0.58 10.76
C ALA A 302 7.84 0.06 9.51
N VAL A 303 7.58 -0.71 8.45
CA VAL A 303 6.90 -0.23 7.23
C VAL A 303 5.54 0.35 7.58
N TYR A 304 4.64 -0.44 8.17
CA TYR A 304 3.28 0.01 8.44
C TYR A 304 3.21 1.14 9.48
N SER A 305 4.06 1.11 10.52
CA SER A 305 4.14 2.20 11.50
C SER A 305 4.64 3.50 10.86
N CYS A 306 5.65 3.42 9.99
CA CYS A 306 6.15 4.61 9.29
C CYS A 306 5.08 5.18 8.36
N THR A 307 4.43 4.34 7.55
CA THR A 307 3.41 4.80 6.60
C THR A 307 2.14 5.28 7.31
N PHE A 308 1.81 4.72 8.48
CA PHE A 308 0.78 5.24 9.39
C PHE A 308 1.10 6.67 9.83
N VAL A 309 2.31 6.90 10.36
CA VAL A 309 2.72 8.23 10.85
C VAL A 309 2.72 9.24 9.71
N VAL A 310 3.26 8.89 8.54
CA VAL A 310 3.25 9.79 7.37
C VAL A 310 1.81 10.13 6.96
N GLY A 311 0.92 9.14 6.92
CA GLY A 311 -0.49 9.35 6.57
C GLY A 311 -1.23 10.22 7.58
N LEU A 312 -0.99 9.98 8.87
CA LEU A 312 -1.58 10.74 9.97
C LEU A 312 -1.12 12.21 9.93
N VAL A 313 0.19 12.43 9.77
CA VAL A 313 0.76 13.77 9.66
C VAL A 313 0.19 14.48 8.44
N LEU A 314 0.17 13.84 7.27
CA LEU A 314 -0.43 14.42 6.07
C LEU A 314 -1.89 14.83 6.30
N HIS A 315 -2.69 13.94 6.90
CA HIS A 315 -4.10 14.18 7.15
C HIS A 315 -4.31 15.33 8.13
N VAL A 316 -3.73 15.25 9.33
CA VAL A 316 -3.90 16.27 10.37
C VAL A 316 -3.36 17.61 9.90
N SER A 317 -2.20 17.64 9.23
CA SER A 317 -1.63 18.89 8.71
C SER A 317 -2.51 19.51 7.61
N CYS A 318 -3.09 18.73 6.69
CA CYS A 318 -3.97 19.27 5.67
C CYS A 318 -5.28 19.81 6.27
N ILE A 319 -5.91 19.06 7.18
CA ILE A 319 -7.15 19.49 7.84
C ILE A 319 -6.88 20.74 8.69
N ALA A 320 -5.82 20.74 9.50
CA ALA A 320 -5.45 21.90 10.31
C ALA A 320 -5.13 23.11 9.43
N TYR A 321 -4.43 22.92 8.30
CA TYR A 321 -4.15 24.00 7.38
C TYR A 321 -5.45 24.63 6.82
N LEU A 322 -6.34 23.80 6.28
CA LEU A 322 -7.60 24.26 5.66
C LEU A 322 -8.61 24.86 6.66
N THR A 323 -8.47 24.57 7.95
CA THR A 323 -9.44 25.02 8.98
C THR A 323 -8.91 26.10 9.91
N LEU A 324 -7.60 26.17 10.13
CA LEU A 324 -7.00 27.03 11.16
C LEU A 324 -5.92 27.98 10.62
N VAL A 325 -5.29 27.66 9.49
CA VAL A 325 -4.06 28.36 9.04
C VAL A 325 -4.23 29.08 7.71
N SER A 326 -5.03 28.55 6.80
CA SER A 326 -5.17 29.07 5.43
C SER A 326 -5.52 30.57 5.45
N PRO A 327 -4.70 31.43 4.83
CA PRO A 327 -5.01 32.85 4.70
C PRO A 327 -6.04 33.12 3.59
N ASP A 328 -6.27 32.15 2.70
CA ASP A 328 -7.23 32.23 1.60
C ASP A 328 -8.62 31.76 2.10
N PRO A 329 -9.63 32.65 2.16
CA PRO A 329 -10.96 32.31 2.64
C PRO A 329 -11.74 31.39 1.68
N GLU A 330 -11.34 31.32 0.40
CA GLU A 330 -11.97 30.43 -0.58
C GLU A 330 -11.44 28.99 -0.46
N LEU A 331 -10.22 28.83 0.04
CA LEU A 331 -9.57 27.54 0.25
C LEU A 331 -10.08 26.85 1.53
N THR A 332 -11.26 26.25 1.41
CA THR A 332 -11.96 25.53 2.48
C THR A 332 -11.99 24.02 2.24
N LEU A 333 -12.32 23.23 3.28
CA LEU A 333 -12.60 21.79 3.13
C LEU A 333 -13.63 21.50 2.03
N LYS A 334 -14.66 22.35 1.91
CA LYS A 334 -15.68 22.22 0.87
C LYS A 334 -15.09 22.49 -0.51
N SER A 335 -14.31 23.56 -0.67
CA SER A 335 -13.68 23.89 -1.96
C SER A 335 -12.74 22.80 -2.45
N VAL A 336 -12.08 22.07 -1.54
CA VAL A 336 -11.14 21.00 -1.89
C VAL A 336 -11.89 19.70 -2.14
N PHE A 337 -12.65 19.23 -1.16
CA PHE A 337 -13.18 17.86 -1.12
C PHE A 337 -14.64 17.75 -1.57
N TRP A 338 -15.43 18.83 -1.60
CA TRP A 338 -16.82 18.72 -2.01
C TRP A 338 -16.96 18.85 -3.54
N PRO A 339 -17.54 17.84 -4.21
CA PRO A 339 -17.69 17.87 -5.65
C PRO A 339 -18.89 18.73 -6.10
N ASP A 340 -18.79 19.30 -7.29
CA ASP A 340 -19.96 19.76 -8.05
C ASP A 340 -20.23 18.80 -9.22
N TRP A 341 -21.25 17.96 -9.04
CA TRP A 341 -21.66 16.96 -10.02
C TRP A 341 -22.64 17.51 -11.08
N SER A 342 -22.87 18.82 -11.16
CA SER A 342 -23.69 19.39 -12.23
C SER A 342 -23.17 18.97 -13.62
N ALA A 343 -24.08 18.54 -14.50
CA ALA A 343 -23.75 18.07 -15.85
C ALA A 343 -23.63 19.24 -16.83
N THR A 344 -22.79 20.22 -16.50
CA THR A 344 -22.60 21.47 -17.25
C THR A 344 -21.11 21.70 -17.54
N PRO A 345 -20.77 22.52 -18.56
CA PRO A 345 -19.38 22.92 -18.81
C PRO A 345 -18.75 23.53 -17.56
N LYS A 346 -17.46 23.25 -17.34
CA LYS A 346 -16.72 23.72 -16.17
C LYS A 346 -15.44 24.45 -16.59
N PRO A 347 -14.99 25.45 -15.80
CA PRO A 347 -13.63 25.96 -15.90
C PRO A 347 -12.61 24.83 -15.78
N HIS A 348 -11.46 24.97 -16.43
CA HIS A 348 -10.45 23.91 -16.56
C HIS A 348 -10.08 23.27 -15.20
N GLY A 349 -9.68 24.10 -14.22
CA GLY A 349 -9.30 23.62 -12.89
C GLY A 349 -10.44 22.96 -12.11
N GLU A 350 -11.68 23.44 -12.24
CA GLU A 350 -12.83 22.82 -11.58
C GLU A 350 -13.22 21.48 -12.23
N GLY A 351 -13.14 21.40 -13.56
CA GLY A 351 -13.33 20.16 -14.31
C GLY A 351 -12.31 19.09 -13.92
N LEU A 352 -11.03 19.46 -13.82
CA LEU A 352 -9.96 18.60 -13.31
C LEU A 352 -10.21 18.19 -11.85
N ARG A 353 -10.52 19.14 -10.97
CA ARG A 353 -10.81 18.85 -9.56
C ARG A 353 -11.94 17.84 -9.41
N ASN A 354 -13.06 18.01 -10.13
CA ASN A 354 -14.18 17.07 -10.06
C ASN A 354 -13.83 15.69 -10.63
N MET A 355 -13.02 15.62 -11.69
CA MET A 355 -12.49 14.35 -12.21
C MET A 355 -11.64 13.64 -11.15
N TRP A 356 -10.73 14.36 -10.50
CA TRP A 356 -9.84 13.82 -9.46
C TRP A 356 -10.57 13.50 -8.15
N LEU A 357 -11.68 14.18 -7.83
CA LEU A 357 -12.53 13.79 -6.71
C LEU A 357 -13.19 12.43 -6.95
N VAL A 358 -13.56 12.10 -8.19
CA VAL A 358 -14.01 10.73 -8.51
C VAL A 358 -12.89 9.74 -8.24
N ASP A 359 -11.68 10.04 -8.72
CA ASP A 359 -10.51 9.17 -8.50
C ASP A 359 -10.29 8.97 -6.99
N PHE A 360 -10.16 10.06 -6.24
CA PHE A 360 -9.97 10.04 -4.79
C PHE A 360 -11.06 9.26 -4.04
N TYR A 361 -12.34 9.59 -4.24
CA TYR A 361 -13.41 8.98 -3.44
C TYR A 361 -13.68 7.52 -3.81
N VAL A 362 -13.65 7.16 -5.09
CA VAL A 362 -13.92 5.78 -5.48
C VAL A 362 -12.75 4.87 -5.07
N PHE A 363 -11.51 5.37 -5.18
CA PHE A 363 -10.33 4.71 -4.59
C PHE A 363 -10.51 4.48 -3.08
N ASP A 364 -10.91 5.52 -2.34
CA ASP A 364 -11.06 5.46 -0.89
C ASP A 364 -12.16 4.47 -0.46
N VAL A 365 -13.30 4.50 -1.14
CA VAL A 365 -14.38 3.52 -0.92
C VAL A 365 -13.89 2.09 -1.18
N ALA A 366 -13.14 1.86 -2.26
CA ALA A 366 -12.57 0.55 -2.54
C ALA A 366 -11.57 0.10 -1.46
N CYS A 367 -10.73 1.01 -0.96
CA CYS A 367 -9.84 0.76 0.19
C CYS A 367 -10.63 0.30 1.40
N VAL A 368 -11.66 1.05 1.81
CA VAL A 368 -12.48 0.74 2.99
C VAL A 368 -13.14 -0.63 2.84
N ILE A 369 -13.71 -0.92 1.67
CA ILE A 369 -14.28 -2.24 1.36
C ILE A 369 -13.23 -3.34 1.56
N TRP A 370 -12.00 -3.13 1.06
CA TRP A 370 -10.89 -4.08 1.22
C TRP A 370 -10.46 -4.24 2.69
N CYS A 371 -10.42 -3.16 3.47
CA CYS A 371 -10.16 -3.20 4.91
C CYS A 371 -11.20 -4.09 5.63
N CYS A 372 -12.48 -3.87 5.34
CA CYS A 372 -13.59 -4.58 5.95
C CYS A 372 -13.56 -6.07 5.58
N PHE A 373 -13.24 -6.41 4.32
CA PHE A 373 -13.08 -7.80 3.90
C PHE A 373 -11.86 -8.47 4.52
N ALA A 374 -10.75 -7.76 4.75
CA ALA A 374 -9.61 -8.32 5.48
C ALA A 374 -10.00 -8.76 6.90
N VAL A 375 -10.84 -7.99 7.59
CA VAL A 375 -11.40 -8.37 8.91
C VAL A 375 -12.31 -9.59 8.79
N TRP A 376 -13.22 -9.59 7.80
CA TRP A 376 -14.11 -10.72 7.55
C TRP A 376 -13.29 -11.99 7.29
N ASP A 377 -12.31 -11.94 6.41
CA ASP A 377 -11.52 -13.09 6.01
C ASP A 377 -10.75 -13.69 7.19
N LEU A 378 -10.07 -12.86 7.99
CA LEU A 378 -9.42 -13.31 9.22
C LEU A 378 -10.41 -13.93 10.22
N LYS A 379 -11.62 -13.39 10.33
CA LYS A 379 -12.68 -14.00 11.15
C LYS A 379 -13.10 -15.36 10.60
N SER A 380 -13.31 -15.46 9.28
CA SER A 380 -13.79 -16.67 8.62
C SER A 380 -12.83 -17.85 8.77
N VAL A 381 -11.52 -17.57 8.85
CA VAL A 381 -10.48 -18.59 9.04
C VAL A 381 -10.06 -18.76 10.51
N GLY A 382 -10.78 -18.16 11.47
CA GLY A 382 -10.53 -18.33 12.90
C GLY A 382 -9.20 -17.75 13.39
N ARG A 383 -8.74 -16.63 12.81
CA ARG A 383 -7.47 -15.96 13.16
C ARG A 383 -7.57 -14.91 14.25
N LEU A 384 -8.79 -14.65 14.69
CA LEU A 384 -9.07 -13.66 15.72
C LEU A 384 -8.90 -14.29 17.11
N THR A 385 -8.39 -13.52 18.07
CA THR A 385 -8.41 -13.90 19.48
C THR A 385 -9.86 -13.91 20.01
N PRO A 386 -10.15 -14.59 21.13
CA PRO A 386 -11.51 -14.59 21.71
C PRO A 386 -12.07 -13.18 21.94
N GLY A 387 -11.23 -12.23 22.36
CA GLY A 387 -11.60 -10.83 22.50
C GLY A 387 -11.94 -10.16 21.17
N GLU A 388 -11.15 -10.41 20.12
CA GLU A 388 -11.41 -9.88 18.76
C GLU A 388 -12.61 -10.56 18.08
N GLU A 389 -12.89 -11.84 18.33
CA GLU A 389 -14.06 -12.53 17.77
C GLU A 389 -15.39 -11.93 18.25
N SER A 390 -15.39 -11.47 19.51
CA SER A 390 -16.52 -10.75 20.12
C SER A 390 -16.81 -9.42 19.42
N PHE A 391 -15.80 -8.84 18.75
CA PHE A 391 -15.98 -7.74 17.82
C PHE A 391 -16.49 -8.29 16.47
N GLY A 392 -17.79 -8.12 16.22
CA GLY A 392 -18.40 -8.45 14.93
C GLY A 392 -17.80 -7.65 13.77
N VAL A 393 -17.85 -8.21 12.55
CA VAL A 393 -17.37 -7.54 11.31
C VAL A 393 -18.02 -6.17 11.13
N ALA A 394 -19.30 -6.03 11.47
CA ALA A 394 -20.02 -4.76 11.42
C ALA A 394 -19.40 -3.68 12.34
N ARG A 395 -19.04 -4.03 13.58
CA ARG A 395 -18.40 -3.09 14.53
C ARG A 395 -17.01 -2.70 14.05
N ALA A 396 -16.22 -3.67 13.56
CA ALA A 396 -14.91 -3.37 12.99
C ALA A 396 -15.01 -2.48 11.75
N SER A 397 -16.00 -2.72 10.88
CA SER A 397 -16.25 -1.88 9.70
C SER A 397 -16.62 -0.44 10.09
N LEU A 398 -17.44 -0.27 11.13
CA LEU A 398 -17.75 1.06 11.66
C LEU A 398 -16.50 1.77 12.22
N LEU A 399 -15.64 1.04 12.94
CA LEU A 399 -14.38 1.61 13.44
C LEU A 399 -13.42 1.99 12.30
N ILE A 400 -13.37 1.20 11.23
CA ILE A 400 -12.58 1.50 10.04
C ILE A 400 -13.09 2.80 9.38
N LEU A 401 -14.42 2.95 9.26
CA LEU A 401 -15.05 4.17 8.73
C LEU A 401 -14.74 5.40 9.60
N LEU A 402 -14.89 5.28 10.92
CA LEU A 402 -14.54 6.36 11.84
C LEU A 402 -13.05 6.70 11.79
N ALA A 403 -12.18 5.70 11.63
CA ALA A 403 -10.75 5.91 11.50
C ALA A 403 -10.39 6.72 10.24
N GLN A 404 -11.11 6.57 9.12
CA GLN A 404 -10.87 7.39 7.92
C GLN A 404 -10.99 8.89 8.24
N LEU A 405 -11.94 9.26 9.11
CA LEU A 405 -12.21 10.65 9.48
C LEU A 405 -11.24 11.19 10.54
N VAL A 406 -10.80 10.34 11.48
CA VAL A 406 -9.99 10.78 12.63
C VAL A 406 -8.51 10.82 12.29
N VAL A 407 -7.99 9.74 11.69
CA VAL A 407 -6.55 9.59 11.40
C VAL A 407 -6.23 9.77 9.92
N GLY A 408 -7.25 9.86 9.07
CA GLY A 408 -7.10 9.90 7.63
C GLY A 408 -7.09 8.50 6.99
N PRO A 409 -7.41 8.42 5.69
CA PRO A 409 -7.66 7.14 5.04
C PRO A 409 -6.41 6.27 4.89
N GLY A 410 -5.29 6.86 4.49
CA GLY A 410 -4.02 6.13 4.39
C GLY A 410 -3.56 5.58 5.75
N ALA A 411 -3.67 6.37 6.83
CA ALA A 411 -3.28 5.92 8.16
C ALA A 411 -4.20 4.80 8.66
N ALA A 412 -5.51 4.95 8.51
CA ALA A 412 -6.49 3.91 8.85
C ALA A 412 -6.18 2.60 8.10
N MET A 413 -5.87 2.69 6.81
CA MET A 413 -5.43 1.55 6.02
C MET A 413 -4.13 0.93 6.58
N SER A 414 -3.08 1.72 6.85
CA SER A 414 -1.84 1.18 7.42
C SER A 414 -2.07 0.47 8.77
N ALA A 415 -2.97 1.00 9.60
CA ALA A 415 -3.33 0.41 10.90
C ALA A 415 -4.04 -0.95 10.75
N VAL A 416 -4.99 -1.08 9.82
CA VAL A 416 -5.68 -2.35 9.56
C VAL A 416 -4.69 -3.42 9.09
N TRP A 417 -3.70 -3.08 8.26
CA TRP A 417 -2.73 -4.04 7.72
C TRP A 417 -1.67 -4.40 8.76
N TYR A 418 -1.26 -3.44 9.59
CA TYR A 418 -0.44 -3.71 10.77
C TYR A 418 -1.13 -4.71 11.71
N TRP A 419 -2.41 -4.49 12.02
CA TRP A 419 -3.20 -5.43 12.83
C TRP A 419 -3.33 -6.80 12.15
N ARG A 420 -3.56 -6.83 10.84
CA ARG A 420 -3.59 -8.07 10.06
C ARG A 420 -2.27 -8.84 10.16
N GLU A 421 -1.11 -8.18 10.11
CA GLU A 421 0.18 -8.85 10.31
C GLU A 421 0.28 -9.48 11.70
N ILE A 422 -0.21 -8.79 12.74
CA ILE A 422 -0.26 -9.35 14.09
C ILE A 422 -1.13 -10.61 14.09
N ALA A 423 -2.33 -10.56 13.52
CA ALA A 423 -3.22 -11.70 13.45
C ALA A 423 -2.59 -12.88 12.68
N LEU A 424 -1.90 -12.61 11.57
CA LEU A 424 -1.20 -13.62 10.77
C LEU A 424 0.01 -14.21 11.50
N SER A 425 0.73 -13.42 12.29
CA SER A 425 1.94 -13.88 13.01
C SER A 425 1.65 -14.87 14.14
N ARG A 426 0.39 -14.94 14.62
CA ARG A 426 -0.01 -15.80 15.73
C ARG A 426 -0.07 -17.27 15.30
N THR A 427 0.54 -18.14 16.10
CA THR A 427 0.52 -19.60 15.93
C THR A 427 -0.68 -20.26 16.61
N LEU A 428 -1.86 -19.60 16.62
CA LEU A 428 -3.06 -20.11 17.29
C LEU A 428 -3.46 -21.48 16.73
N VAL A 429 -2.94 -22.55 17.35
CA VAL A 429 -3.52 -23.89 17.30
C VAL A 429 -4.60 -23.86 18.37
N ARG A 430 -5.86 -23.80 17.94
CA ARG A 430 -6.99 -23.89 18.85
C ARG A 430 -6.89 -25.21 19.61
N ARG A 431 -6.44 -25.17 20.88
CA ARG A 431 -6.71 -26.26 21.82
C ARG A 431 -8.22 -26.24 22.05
N LYS A 432 -8.87 -27.32 21.62
CA LYS A 432 -10.26 -27.58 21.96
C LYS A 432 -10.39 -27.88 23.45
#